data_AF-A0A7R9MXL2-F1
#
_entry.id   AF-A0A7R9MXL2-F1
#
_cell.length_a   1.000
_cell.length_b   1.000
_cell.length_c   1.000
_cell.angle_alpha   90.00
_cell.angle_beta   90.00
_cell.angle_gamma   90.00
#
_symmetry.space_group_name_H-M   'P 1'
#
loop_
_entity.id
_entity.type
_entity.pdbx_description
1 polymer ?
#
loop_
_entity_poly.entity_id
_entity_poly.type
_entity_poly.pdbx_seq_one_letter_code
_entity_poly.pdbx_strand_id
1 'polypeptide(L)' 'MLKVREIVEELRVFERSKVPFEVKILGIATYIQTSSLGRTARVLSLDSSGL' A
#
# COMPACT_ATOMS: atom_id res chain seq x y z
N MET A 1 -0.99 11.55 -8.85
CA MET A 1 -1.52 10.92 -7.61
C MET A 1 -1.87 9.50 -7.99
N LEU A 2 -1.12 8.50 -7.52
CA LEU A 2 -1.40 7.09 -7.82
C LEU A 2 -2.76 6.71 -7.22
N LYS A 3 -3.61 6.05 -7.99
CA LYS A 3 -4.90 5.55 -7.48
C LYS A 3 -4.62 4.32 -6.62
N VAL A 4 -5.30 4.19 -5.47
CA VAL A 4 -5.12 3.03 -4.56
C VAL A 4 -5.27 1.69 -5.29
N ARG A 5 -6.14 1.65 -6.31
CA ARG A 5 -6.29 0.50 -7.19
C ARG A 5 -5.00 0.13 -7.92
N GLU A 6 -4.30 1.09 -8.51
CA GLU A 6 -3.02 0.87 -9.23
C GLU A 6 -1.96 0.33 -8.27
N ILE A 7 -1.93 0.84 -7.04
CA ILE A 7 -1.03 0.36 -5.99
C ILE A 7 -1.29 -1.12 -5.65
N VAL A 8 -2.56 -1.52 -5.52
CA VAL A 8 -2.92 -2.92 -5.23
C VAL A 8 -2.54 -3.85 -6.40
N GLU A 9 -2.74 -3.39 -7.64
CA GLU A 9 -2.39 -4.15 -8.86
C GLU A 9 -0.87 -4.29 -9.02
N GLU A 10 -0.10 -3.21 -8.85
CA GLU A 10 1.37 -3.21 -9.02
C GLU A 10 2.09 -3.95 -7.91
N LEU A 11 1.70 -3.73 -6.65
CA LEU A 11 2.38 -4.38 -5.52
C LEU A 11 2.08 -5.87 -5.44
N ARG A 12 1.12 -6.38 -6.23
CA ARG A 12 0.67 -7.80 -6.25
C ARG A 12 0.36 -8.32 -4.84
N VAL A 13 0.03 -7.41 -3.92
CA VAL A 13 -0.32 -7.74 -2.54
C VAL A 13 -1.60 -8.56 -2.65
N PHE A 14 -1.65 -9.68 -1.95
CA PHE A 14 -2.81 -10.56 -1.93
C PHE A 14 -3.06 -11.40 -3.20
N GLU A 15 -2.06 -11.65 -4.05
CA GLU A 15 -2.21 -12.57 -5.20
C GLU A 15 -2.74 -13.95 -4.84
N ARG A 16 -2.35 -14.48 -3.67
CA ARG A 16 -2.81 -15.79 -3.18
C ARG A 16 -4.01 -15.71 -2.24
N SER A 17 -4.55 -14.51 -2.03
CA SER A 17 -5.66 -14.29 -1.12
C SER A 17 -6.99 -14.45 -1.84
N LYS A 18 -7.88 -15.26 -1.28
CA LYS A 18 -9.28 -15.41 -1.71
C LYS A 18 -10.16 -14.20 -1.37
N VAL A 19 -9.60 -13.16 -0.77
CA VAL A 19 -10.31 -11.92 -0.43
C VAL A 19 -10.74 -11.19 -1.72
N PRO A 20 -11.95 -10.62 -1.78
CA PRO A 20 -12.40 -9.80 -2.91
C PRO A 20 -11.50 -8.59 -3.17
N PHE A 21 -11.43 -8.15 -4.42
CA PHE A 21 -10.51 -7.08 -4.83
C PHE A 21 -10.83 -5.74 -4.17
N GLU A 22 -12.12 -5.43 -4.01
CA GLU A 22 -12.62 -4.21 -3.39
C GLU A 22 -12.23 -4.13 -1.91
N VAL A 23 -12.21 -5.27 -1.22
CA VAL A 23 -11.80 -5.36 0.19
C VAL A 23 -10.30 -5.11 0.33
N LYS A 24 -9.49 -5.55 -0.63
CA LYS A 24 -8.04 -5.25 -0.68
C LYS A 24 -7.79 -3.75 -0.86
N ILE A 25 -8.53 -3.11 -1.78
CA ILE A 25 -8.48 -1.65 -1.97
C ILE A 25 -8.84 -0.94 -0.67
N LEU A 26 -9.94 -1.34 -0.02
CA LEU A 26 -10.38 -0.72 1.24
C LEU A 26 -9.33 -0.87 2.34
N GLY A 27 -8.70 -2.04 2.47
CA GLY A 27 -7.65 -2.29 3.45
C GLY A 27 -6.42 -1.41 3.23
N ILE A 28 -5.96 -1.28 1.98
CA ILE A 28 -4.81 -0.42 1.65
C ILE A 28 -5.17 1.06 1.78
N ALA A 29 -6.36 1.48 1.34
CA ALA A 29 -6.83 2.85 1.52
C ALA A 29 -6.90 3.23 3.01
N THR A 30 -7.44 2.33 3.83
CA THR A 30 -7.50 2.51 5.29
C THR A 30 -6.11 2.53 5.88
N TYR A 31 -5.22 1.63 5.48
CA TYR A 31 -3.82 1.64 5.93
C TYR A 31 -3.15 2.97 5.58
N ILE A 32 -3.25 3.45 4.34
CA ILE A 32 -2.67 4.73 3.91
C ILE A 32 -3.30 5.92 4.65
N GLN A 33 -4.62 5.91 4.84
CA GLN A 33 -5.35 6.99 5.50
C GLN A 33 -5.07 7.06 7.00
N THR A 34 -4.93 5.91 7.66
CA THR A 34 -4.68 5.79 9.11
C THR A 34 -3.20 5.77 9.46
N SER A 35 -2.32 5.45 8.51
CA SER A 35 -0.88 5.52 8.68
C SER A 35 -0.38 6.95 8.44
N SER A 36 0.66 7.34 9.19
CA SER A 36 1.41 8.54 8.84
C SER A 36 2.06 8.33 7.47
N LEU A 37 1.76 9.20 6.52
CA LEU A 37 2.38 9.24 5.18
C LEU A 37 3.92 9.13 5.26
N GLY A 38 4.56 9.74 6.27
CA GLY A 38 6.00 9.66 6.49
C GLY A 38 6.48 8.28 6.95
N ARG A 39 5.66 7.57 7.73
CA ARG A 39 5.98 6.21 8.21
C ARG A 39 5.79 5.18 7.09
N THR A 40 4.77 5.36 6.26
CA THR A 40 4.53 4.57 5.04
C THR A 40 5.61 4.82 3.99
N ALA A 41 6.02 6.08 3.78
CA ALA A 41 7.17 6.42 2.94
C ALA A 41 8.45 5.73 3.44
N ARG A 42 8.70 5.70 4.76
CA ARG A 42 9.89 5.03 5.34
C ARG A 42 9.90 3.52 5.17
N VAL A 43 8.72 2.89 5.14
CA VAL A 43 8.58 1.42 4.97
C VAL A 43 8.62 1.03 3.50
N LEU A 44 8.06 1.85 2.61
CA LEU A 44 8.08 1.63 1.16
C LEU A 44 9.39 2.07 0.49
N SER A 45 10.13 2.98 1.09
CA SER A 45 11.53 3.24 0.75
C SER A 45 12.41 2.14 1.31
N LEU A 46 12.61 1.06 0.54
CA LEU A 46 13.79 0.21 0.67
C LEU A 46 15.04 1.11 0.52
N ASP A 47 15.81 1.21 1.59
CA ASP A 47 17.17 1.77 1.69
C ASP A 47 17.51 2.90 0.70
N SER A 48 17.24 4.14 1.10
CA SER A 48 18.03 5.28 0.64
C SER A 48 18.00 6.33 1.73
N SER A 49 19.14 6.41 2.43
CA SER A 49 19.56 7.52 3.27
C SER A 49 19.03 7.51 4.71
N GLY A 50 19.77 6.82 5.57
CA GLY A 50 20.23 7.46 6.79
C GLY A 50 21.32 8.48 6.43
N LEU A 51 20.92 9.72 6.12
CA LEU A 51 21.69 10.97 6.22
C LEU A 51 20.79 12.15 5.83
#